data_AF-A0A9D7QP82-F1
#
_entry.id   AF-A0A9D7QP82-F1
#
_cell.length_a   1.000
_cell.length_b   1.000
_cell.length_c   1.000
_cell.angle_alpha   90.00
_cell.angle_beta   90.00
_cell.angle_gamma   90.00
#
_symmetry.space_group_name_H-M   'P 1'
#
loop_
_entity.id
_entity.type
_entity.pdbx_description
1 polymer ?
#
loop_
_entity_poly.entity_id
_entity_poly.type
_entity_poly.pdbx_seq_one_letter_code
_entity_poly.pdbx_strand_id
1 'polypeptide(L)'
;MNAVVTPFPLGRAAPAQVGFERDELQRILDLYGRMVAAGEWRDYAMDFGKDAAVFCAYRRAAEYPQARIEKRPALRSKQGMWTLYGEGGQVLKRGHELAGVLFPLERRLVKLVSD
;
A
#
# COMPACT_ATOMS: atom_id res chain seq x y z
N MET A 1 -15.53 18.33 49.61
CA MET A 1 -14.77 17.16 49.10
C MET A 1 -14.34 17.51 47.69
N ASN A 2 -13.07 17.91 47.49
CA ASN A 2 -12.59 18.31 46.17
C ASN A 2 -11.98 17.07 45.48
N ALA A 3 -12.67 16.56 44.47
CA ALA A 3 -12.15 15.49 43.64
C ALA A 3 -11.10 16.06 42.68
N VAL A 4 -9.83 15.71 42.90
CA VAL A 4 -8.76 16.02 41.96
C VAL A 4 -8.90 15.05 40.80
N VAL A 5 -9.36 15.56 39.65
CA VAL A 5 -9.36 14.82 38.38
C VAL A 5 -7.94 14.87 37.83
N THR A 6 -7.20 13.78 37.97
CA THR A 6 -5.92 13.60 37.28
C THR A 6 -6.18 13.21 35.83
N PRO A 7 -5.68 13.99 34.84
CA PRO A 7 -5.82 13.61 33.44
C PRO A 7 -5.05 12.32 33.18
N PHE A 8 -5.69 11.39 32.48
CA PHE A 8 -5.06 10.15 32.01
C PHE A 8 -3.85 10.51 31.14
N PRO A 9 -2.67 9.88 31.31
CA PRO A 9 -1.52 10.17 30.45
C PRO A 9 -1.83 9.65 29.04
N LEU A 10 -2.37 10.54 28.20
CA LEU A 10 -2.40 10.39 26.75
C LEU A 10 -0.96 10.57 26.22
N GLY A 11 -0.05 9.70 26.65
CA GLY A 11 1.16 9.46 25.89
C GLY A 11 0.67 9.04 24.51
N ARG A 12 0.95 9.85 23.49
CA ARG A 12 0.57 9.61 22.09
C ARG A 12 1.12 8.25 21.70
N ALA A 13 0.34 7.19 21.92
CA ALA A 13 0.74 5.83 21.60
C ALA A 13 1.04 5.85 20.11
N ALA A 14 2.30 5.56 19.75
CA ALA A 14 2.64 5.32 18.37
C ALA A 14 1.62 4.29 17.84
N PRO A 15 1.04 4.49 16.65
CA PRO A 15 0.06 3.54 16.14
C PRO A 15 0.70 2.15 16.18
N ALA A 16 0.03 1.18 16.80
CA ALA A 16 0.55 -0.18 16.96
C ALA A 16 0.78 -0.89 15.61
N GLN A 17 0.30 -0.27 14.53
CA GLN A 17 0.18 -0.80 13.19
C GLN A 17 0.43 0.33 12.18
N VAL A 18 1.24 0.06 11.17
CA VAL A 18 1.36 0.93 10.00
C VAL A 18 0.15 0.66 9.09
N GLY A 19 -0.56 1.72 8.75
CA GLY A 19 -1.72 1.68 7.86
C GLY A 19 -1.56 2.58 6.64
N PHE A 20 -2.45 2.37 5.67
CA PHE A 20 -2.68 3.33 4.59
C PHE A 20 -3.59 4.45 5.10
N GLU A 21 -3.26 5.69 4.74
CA GLU A 21 -4.17 6.81 4.90
C GLU A 21 -5.32 6.68 3.90
N ARG A 22 -6.45 7.36 4.16
CA ARG A 22 -7.65 7.27 3.32
C ARG A 22 -7.34 7.52 1.84
N ASP A 23 -6.60 8.58 1.54
CA ASP A 23 -6.29 8.98 0.16
C ASP A 23 -5.31 8.01 -0.50
N GLU A 24 -4.44 7.37 0.28
CA GLU A 24 -3.53 6.34 -0.20
C GLU A 24 -4.30 5.08 -0.57
N LEU A 25 -5.19 4.64 0.32
CA LEU A 25 -6.03 3.47 0.10
C LEU A 25 -6.96 3.67 -1.09
N GLN A 26 -7.58 4.85 -1.21
CA GLN A 26 -8.43 5.20 -2.35
C GLN A 26 -7.67 5.04 -3.67
N ARG A 27 -6.45 5.60 -3.78
CA ARG A 27 -5.64 5.48 -5.00
C ARG A 27 -5.27 4.04 -5.34
N ILE A 28 -4.95 3.23 -4.32
CA ILE A 28 -4.65 1.80 -4.50
C ILE A 28 -5.88 1.06 -5.03
N LEU A 29 -7.05 1.32 -4.42
CA LEU A 29 -8.31 0.67 -4.81
C LEU A 29 -8.83 1.15 -6.17
N ASP A 30 -8.61 2.42 -6.54
CA ASP A 30 -8.96 2.95 -7.87
C ASP A 30 -8.11 2.29 -8.97
N LEU A 31 -6.82 2.09 -8.72
CA LEU A 31 -5.98 1.29 -9.62
C LEU A 31 -6.45 -0.16 -9.69
N TYR A 32 -6.75 -0.76 -8.52
CA TYR A 32 -7.25 -2.13 -8.46
C TYR A 32 -8.52 -2.31 -9.28
N GLY A 33 -9.52 -1.44 -9.12
CA GLY A 33 -10.77 -1.51 -9.88
C GLY A 33 -10.55 -1.44 -11.39
N ARG A 34 -9.64 -0.58 -11.86
CA ARG A 34 -9.27 -0.50 -13.28
C ARG A 34 -8.56 -1.77 -13.78
N MET A 35 -7.69 -2.36 -12.97
CA MET A 35 -7.02 -3.62 -13.32
C MET A 35 -7.98 -4.82 -13.32
N VAL A 36 -8.98 -4.83 -12.45
CA VAL A 36 -10.08 -5.81 -12.46
C VAL A 36 -10.92 -5.65 -13.72
N ALA A 37 -11.26 -4.42 -14.10
CA ALA A 37 -11.99 -4.14 -15.34
C ALA A 37 -11.21 -4.59 -16.60
N ALA A 38 -9.88 -4.49 -16.58
CA ALA A 38 -9.00 -5.03 -17.62
C ALA A 38 -8.81 -6.57 -17.54
N GLY A 39 -9.37 -7.25 -16.54
CA GLY A 39 -9.28 -8.70 -16.38
C GLY A 39 -7.94 -9.22 -15.84
N GLU A 40 -7.05 -8.32 -15.41
CA GLU A 40 -5.71 -8.67 -14.92
C GLU A 40 -5.71 -9.14 -13.47
N TRP A 41 -6.51 -8.48 -12.62
CA TRP A 41 -6.59 -8.78 -11.19
C TRP A 41 -7.96 -9.32 -10.82
N ARG A 42 -8.00 -10.19 -9.81
CA ARG A 42 -9.22 -10.85 -9.36
C ARG A 42 -9.38 -10.87 -7.84
N ASP A 43 -8.26 -10.81 -7.13
CA ASP A 43 -8.25 -10.83 -5.68
C ASP A 43 -7.15 -9.92 -5.14
N TYR A 44 -7.27 -9.53 -3.88
CA TYR A 44 -6.25 -8.77 -3.17
C TYR A 44 -6.14 -9.21 -1.71
N ALA A 45 -4.97 -9.00 -1.13
CA ALA A 45 -4.76 -9.12 0.30
C ALA A 45 -4.16 -7.82 0.84
N MET A 46 -4.55 -7.46 2.06
CA MET A 46 -3.92 -6.38 2.81
C MET A 46 -3.40 -6.91 4.13
N ASP A 47 -2.18 -6.54 4.46
CA ASP A 47 -1.58 -6.84 5.76
C ASP A 47 -1.06 -5.54 6.37
N PHE A 48 -1.23 -5.42 7.69
CA PHE A 48 -0.87 -4.22 8.42
C PHE A 48 -0.07 -4.62 9.65
N GLY A 49 1.25 -4.64 9.48
CA GLY A 49 2.19 -4.93 10.55
C GLY A 49 2.62 -3.68 11.30
N LYS A 50 3.43 -3.90 12.35
CA LYS A 50 4.07 -2.83 13.13
C LYS A 50 5.05 -1.97 12.32
N ASP A 51 5.67 -2.55 11.29
CA ASP A 51 6.75 -1.91 10.51
C ASP A 51 6.29 -1.47 9.11
N ALA A 52 5.26 -2.14 8.56
CA ALA A 52 4.85 -1.97 7.18
C ALA A 52 3.34 -2.23 6.98
N ALA A 53 2.73 -1.45 6.09
CA ALA A 53 1.46 -1.80 5.46
C ALA A 53 1.74 -2.38 4.08
N VAL A 54 1.07 -3.46 3.71
CA VAL A 54 1.26 -4.18 2.46
C VAL A 54 -0.08 -4.37 1.77
N PHE A 55 -0.12 -4.09 0.48
CA PHE A 55 -1.21 -4.46 -0.42
C PHE A 55 -0.66 -5.38 -1.49
N CYS A 56 -1.29 -6.53 -1.69
CA CYS A 56 -0.94 -7.51 -2.71
C CYS A 56 -2.13 -7.69 -3.66
N ALA A 57 -1.88 -7.66 -4.97
CA ALA A 57 -2.87 -7.97 -5.99
C ALA A 57 -2.56 -9.29 -6.67
N TYR A 58 -3.60 -10.11 -6.88
CA TYR A 58 -3.49 -11.46 -7.41
C TYR A 58 -4.34 -11.61 -8.66
N ARG A 59 -3.82 -12.36 -9.64
CA ARG A 59 -4.61 -12.86 -10.78
C ARG A 59 -5.38 -14.12 -10.41
N ARG A 60 -4.80 -14.97 -9.56
CA ARG A 60 -5.41 -16.18 -8.99
C ARG A 60 -4.96 -16.35 -7.54
N ALA A 61 -5.83 -16.91 -6.69
CA ALA A 61 -5.61 -17.00 -5.25
C ALA A 61 -4.39 -17.85 -4.81
N ALA A 62 -3.90 -18.75 -5.65
CA ALA A 62 -2.77 -19.64 -5.35
C ALA A 62 -1.44 -19.23 -6.02
N GLU A 63 -1.42 -18.10 -6.72
CA GLU A 63 -0.24 -17.61 -7.43
C GLU A 63 0.51 -16.53 -6.64
N TYR A 64 1.75 -16.24 -7.04
CA TYR A 64 2.49 -15.10 -6.51
C TYR A 64 1.74 -13.79 -6.82
N PRO A 65 1.76 -12.81 -5.90
CA PRO A 65 1.10 -11.53 -6.15
C PRO A 65 1.74 -10.85 -7.36
N GLN A 66 0.94 -10.50 -8.38
CA GLN A 66 1.44 -9.82 -9.58
C GLN A 66 2.04 -8.45 -9.26
N ALA A 67 1.48 -7.80 -8.24
CA ALA A 67 1.98 -6.54 -7.73
C ALA A 67 1.85 -6.54 -6.21
N ARG A 68 2.89 -6.04 -5.53
CA ARG A 68 2.85 -5.76 -4.10
C ARG A 68 3.31 -4.34 -3.83
N ILE A 69 2.47 -3.58 -3.15
CA ILE A 69 2.76 -2.21 -2.72
C ILE A 69 3.02 -2.24 -1.22
N GLU A 70 4.14 -1.66 -0.79
CA GLU A 70 4.56 -1.65 0.60
C GLU A 70 4.83 -0.22 1.07
N LYS A 71 4.29 0.14 2.24
CA LYS A 71 4.55 1.40 2.95
C LYS A 71 5.36 1.11 4.20
N ARG A 72 6.60 1.60 4.26
CA ARG A 72 7.51 1.55 5.42
C ARG A 72 7.90 2.96 5.89
N PRO A 73 7.21 3.53 6.90
CA PRO A 73 7.48 4.89 7.38
C PRO A 73 8.93 5.11 7.83
N ALA A 74 9.60 4.08 8.37
CA ALA A 74 11.01 4.15 8.79
C ALA A 74 11.99 4.48 7.64
N LEU A 75 11.58 4.31 6.38
CA LEU A 75 12.39 4.61 5.20
C LEU A 75 12.06 5.97 4.57
N ARG A 76 11.14 6.76 5.16
CA ARG A 76 10.69 8.05 4.62
C ARG A 76 11.83 9.01 4.30
N SER A 77 12.84 9.10 5.19
CA SER A 77 14.01 9.98 5.01
C SER A 77 15.20 9.31 4.32
N LYS A 78 15.04 8.07 3.84
CA LYS A 78 16.07 7.31 3.13
C LYS A 78 15.70 7.21 1.65
N GLN A 79 15.60 5.99 1.12
CA GLN A 79 15.18 5.67 -0.24
C GLN A 79 13.68 5.88 -0.54
N GLY A 80 12.92 6.43 0.42
CA GLY A 80 11.49 6.60 0.34
C GLY A 80 10.70 5.50 1.04
N MET A 81 9.50 5.85 1.53
CA MET A 81 8.65 4.94 2.31
C MET A 81 7.86 3.96 1.45
N TRP A 82 7.78 4.17 0.13
CA TRP A 82 6.99 3.34 -0.77
C TRP A 82 7.86 2.42 -1.62
N THR A 83 7.45 1.17 -1.74
CA THR A 83 8.08 0.19 -2.64
C THR A 83 7.01 -0.55 -3.43
N LEU A 84 7.21 -0.65 -4.74
CA LEU A 84 6.47 -1.54 -5.63
C LEU A 84 7.33 -2.75 -5.95
N TYR A 85 6.78 -3.93 -5.72
CA TYR A 85 7.32 -5.21 -6.14
C TYR A 85 6.50 -5.79 -7.30
N GLY A 86 7.17 -6.50 -8.19
CA GLY A 86 6.56 -7.26 -9.27
C GLY A 86 6.26 -8.72 -8.88
N GLU A 87 5.79 -9.48 -9.87
CA GLU A 87 5.35 -10.88 -9.71
C GLU A 87 6.42 -11.82 -9.13
N GLY A 88 7.69 -11.60 -9.46
CA GLY A 88 8.82 -12.38 -8.94
C GLY A 88 9.38 -11.87 -7.61
N GLY A 89 8.69 -10.94 -6.94
CA GLY A 89 9.18 -10.29 -5.72
C GLY A 89 10.33 -9.31 -5.96
N GLN A 90 10.69 -9.03 -7.22
CA GLN A 90 11.69 -8.03 -7.57
C GLN A 90 11.16 -6.63 -7.30
N VAL A 91 12.04 -5.73 -6.85
CA VAL A 91 11.69 -4.32 -6.65
C VAL A 91 11.60 -3.64 -8.02
N LEU A 92 10.40 -3.19 -8.41
CA LEU A 92 10.19 -2.43 -9.65
C LEU A 92 10.45 -0.94 -9.44
N LYS A 93 10.05 -0.40 -8.28
CA LYS A 93 10.22 1.02 -7.97
C LYS A 93 10.25 1.30 -6.47
N ARG A 94 11.01 2.31 -6.07
CA ARG A 94 10.99 2.92 -4.74
C ARG A 94 10.79 4.43 -4.85
N GLY A 95 10.16 5.03 -3.85
CA GLY A 95 9.94 6.47 -3.85
C GLY A 95 9.34 7.02 -2.55
N HIS A 96 9.34 8.34 -2.46
CA HIS A 96 8.75 9.08 -1.34
C HIS A 96 7.23 9.23 -1.47
N GLU A 97 6.73 9.19 -2.71
CA GLU A 97 5.33 9.42 -3.05
C GLU A 97 4.69 8.17 -3.66
N LEU A 98 3.45 7.85 -3.25
CA LEU A 98 2.71 6.70 -3.74
C LEU A 98 2.45 6.79 -5.25
N ALA A 99 2.01 7.95 -5.75
CA ALA A 99 1.67 8.15 -7.16
C ALA A 99 2.85 7.79 -8.09
N GLY A 100 4.06 8.23 -7.72
CA GLY A 100 5.27 7.92 -8.49
C GLY A 100 5.56 6.42 -8.53
N VAL A 101 5.26 5.69 -7.45
CA VAL A 101 5.46 4.25 -7.32
C VAL A 101 4.39 3.45 -8.07
N LEU A 102 3.17 3.96 -8.21
CA LEU A 102 2.08 3.31 -8.96
C LEU A 102 2.21 3.47 -10.49
N PHE A 103 2.90 4.51 -10.96
CA PHE A 103 3.05 4.83 -12.39
C PHE A 103 3.42 3.63 -13.31
N PRO A 104 4.33 2.70 -12.95
CA PRO A 104 4.62 1.54 -13.79
C PRO A 104 3.40 0.64 -14.06
N LEU A 105 2.51 0.50 -13.07
CA LEU A 105 1.27 -0.28 -13.21
C LEU A 105 0.25 0.45 -14.08
N GLU A 106 0.09 1.77 -13.88
CA GLU A 106 -0.80 2.59 -14.70
C GLU A 106 -0.38 2.59 -16.18
N ARG A 107 0.94 2.67 -16.45
CA ARG A 107 1.46 2.59 -17.82
C ARG A 107 1.21 1.21 -18.44
N ARG A 108 1.27 0.13 -17.67
CA ARG A 108 0.92 -1.22 -18.16
C ARG A 108 -0.57 -1.28 -18.50
N LEU A 109 -1.44 -0.75 -17.63
CA LEU A 109 -2.88 -0.70 -17.87
C LEU A 109 -3.23 0.03 -19.18
N VAL A 110 -2.64 1.21 -19.43
CA VAL A 110 -2.89 1.97 -20.67
C VAL A 110 -2.57 1.13 -21.91
N LYS A 111 -1.48 0.36 -21.87
CA LYS A 111 -1.12 -0.54 -22.99
C LYS A 111 -2.15 -1.66 -23.18
N LEU A 112 -2.63 -2.26 -22.09
CA LEU A 112 -3.56 -3.39 -22.15
C LEU A 112 -4.96 -3.03 -22.66
N VAL A 113 -5.41 -1.79 -22.44
CA VAL A 113 -6.74 -1.31 -22.88
C VAL A 113 -6.70 -0.75 -24.31
N SER A 114 -5.51 -0.53 -24.87
CA SER A 114 -5.35 0.02 -26.23
C SER A 114 -5.33 -1.06 -27.32
N ASP A 115 -5.33 -2.34 -26.94
CA ASP A 115 -5.42 -3.52 -27.81
C ASP A 115 -6.84 -4.13 -27.73
#